data_AF-A0A350R150-F1
#
_entry.id   AF-A0A350R150-F1
#
_cell.length_a   1.000
_cell.length_b   1.000
_cell.length_c   1.000
_cell.angle_alpha   90.00
_cell.angle_beta   90.00
_cell.angle_gamma   90.00
#
_symmetry.space_group_name_H-M   'P 1'
#
loop_
_entity.id
_entity.type
_entity.pdbx_description
1 polymer ?
#
loop_
_entity_poly.entity_id
_entity_poly.type
_entity_poly.pdbx_seq_one_letter_code
_entity_poly.pdbx_strand_id
1 'polypeptide(L)'
;MNSCRPNFWVLLLSWCLWINESLGNENLRAMELFENHCFDCHDEDVKKGNVNMAKLFDAGSFDGTLMFENLITAKMPPKNKNQPSTKEKRAMLDWLAKHQADHKPDRYRRISRHEFVHSLNDLLRIKLDLTGEIPDDRGTFDFDSDRS
;
A
#
# COMPACT_ATOMS: atom_id res chain seq x y z
N MET A 1 22.42 31.97 -46.90
CA MET A 1 22.32 30.75 -46.06
C MET A 1 22.13 31.20 -44.63
N ASN A 2 20.89 31.21 -44.13
CA ASN A 2 20.59 31.54 -42.74
C ASN A 2 20.03 30.28 -42.09
N SER A 3 20.88 29.54 -41.39
CA SER A 3 20.50 28.39 -40.59
C SER A 3 19.72 28.86 -39.35
N CYS A 4 18.42 28.60 -39.34
CA CYS A 4 17.55 28.79 -38.19
C CYS A 4 17.87 27.71 -37.14
N ARG A 5 18.38 28.09 -35.97
CA ARG A 5 18.59 27.16 -34.84
C ARG A 5 17.27 27.01 -34.09
N PRO A 6 16.77 25.78 -33.82
CA PRO A 6 15.53 25.62 -33.08
C PRO A 6 15.73 26.04 -31.61
N ASN A 7 14.81 26.86 -31.11
CA ASN A 7 14.80 27.36 -29.74
C ASN A 7 14.54 26.20 -28.76
N PHE A 8 15.57 25.83 -28.00
CA PHE A 8 15.55 24.74 -27.01
C PHE A 8 14.45 24.88 -25.94
N TRP A 9 13.98 26.11 -25.70
CA TRP A 9 12.91 26.44 -24.75
C TRP A 9 11.52 25.94 -25.16
N VAL A 10 11.25 25.77 -26.46
CA VAL A 10 9.95 25.28 -26.95
C VAL A 10 9.76 23.79 -26.65
N LEU A 11 10.85 23.02 -26.64
CA LEU A 11 10.81 21.58 -26.33
C LEU A 11 10.51 21.31 -24.85
N LEU A 12 11.01 22.14 -23.93
CA LEU A 12 10.77 22.02 -22.48
C LEU A 12 9.32 22.31 -22.08
N LEU A 13 8.69 23.32 -22.68
CA LEU A 13 7.27 23.64 -22.44
C LEU A 13 6.33 22.57 -23.02
N SER A 14 6.68 22.00 -24.18
CA SER A 14 5.94 20.88 -24.76
C SER A 14 6.09 19.59 -23.94
N TRP A 15 7.27 19.34 -23.34
CA TRP A 15 7.48 18.21 -22.43
C TRP A 15 6.67 18.31 -21.14
N CYS A 16 6.58 19.49 -20.51
CA CYS A 16 5.74 19.67 -19.32
C CYS A 16 4.24 19.47 -19.61
N LEU A 17 3.75 19.89 -20.79
CA LEU A 17 2.35 19.73 -21.16
C LEU A 17 1.98 18.25 -21.39
N TRP A 18 2.86 17.46 -22.02
CA TRP A 18 2.63 16.02 -22.24
C TRP A 18 2.67 15.19 -20.94
N ILE A 19 3.48 15.58 -19.95
CA ILE A 19 3.57 14.85 -18.68
C ILE A 19 2.30 15.04 -17.84
N ASN A 20 1.76 16.27 -17.77
CA ASN A 20 0.62 16.59 -16.92
C ASN A 20 -0.70 15.94 -17.40
N GLU A 21 -0.87 15.78 -18.71
CA GLU A 21 -2.08 15.19 -19.32
C GLU A 21 -2.16 13.67 -19.08
N SER A 22 -1.02 12.98 -18.99
CA SER A 22 -0.99 11.53 -18.71
C SER A 22 -1.41 11.20 -17.27
N LEU A 23 -1.00 12.01 -16.28
CA LEU A 23 -1.30 11.74 -14.87
C LEU A 23 -2.79 11.90 -14.53
N GLY A 24 -3.47 12.87 -15.16
CA GLY A 24 -4.92 13.05 -15.00
C GLY A 24 -5.71 11.86 -15.55
N ASN A 25 -5.31 11.33 -16.71
CA ASN A 25 -5.95 10.19 -17.36
C ASN A 25 -5.85 8.90 -16.51
N GLU A 26 -4.67 8.62 -15.95
CA GLU A 26 -4.44 7.41 -15.14
C GLU A 26 -5.29 7.42 -13.84
N ASN A 27 -5.44 8.58 -13.19
CA ASN A 27 -6.26 8.69 -11.98
C ASN A 27 -7.76 8.50 -12.27
N LEU A 28 -8.26 9.12 -13.34
CA LEU A 28 -9.65 8.94 -13.80
C LEU A 28 -9.94 7.48 -14.10
N ARG A 29 -9.04 6.82 -14.85
CA ARG A 29 -9.18 5.41 -15.21
C ARG A 29 -9.18 4.49 -13.99
N ALA A 30 -8.35 4.75 -12.99
CA ALA A 30 -8.35 3.95 -11.76
C ALA A 30 -9.67 4.08 -10.99
N MET A 31 -10.22 5.30 -10.90
CA MET A 31 -11.50 5.56 -10.23
C MET A 31 -12.67 4.84 -10.92
N GLU A 32 -12.74 4.89 -12.25
CA GLU A 32 -13.73 4.13 -13.03
C GLU A 32 -13.66 2.62 -12.72
N LEU A 33 -12.47 2.06 -12.49
CA LEU A 33 -12.32 0.66 -12.14
C LEU A 33 -12.81 0.34 -10.71
N PHE A 34 -12.58 1.24 -9.75
CA PHE A 34 -13.14 1.08 -8.40
C PHE A 34 -14.66 1.17 -8.39
N GLU A 35 -15.23 2.08 -9.17
CA GLU A 35 -16.68 2.17 -9.36
C GLU A 35 -17.24 0.84 -9.91
N ASN A 36 -16.65 0.32 -10.99
CA ASN A 36 -17.13 -0.88 -11.67
C ASN A 36 -16.96 -2.18 -10.87
N HIS A 37 -15.95 -2.28 -10.01
CA HIS A 37 -15.62 -3.53 -9.32
C HIS A 37 -15.91 -3.54 -7.83
N CYS A 38 -16.04 -2.38 -7.18
CA CYS A 38 -16.07 -2.29 -5.72
C CYS A 38 -17.29 -1.55 -5.16
N PHE A 39 -17.76 -0.50 -5.81
CA PHE A 39 -18.76 0.39 -5.21
C PHE A 39 -20.13 -0.26 -5.05
N ASP A 40 -20.53 -1.19 -5.94
CA ASP A 40 -21.73 -2.02 -5.80
C ASP A 40 -21.91 -2.72 -4.44
N CYS A 41 -20.83 -2.86 -3.65
CA CYS A 41 -20.85 -3.47 -2.33
C CYS A 41 -20.28 -2.58 -1.22
N HIS A 42 -19.43 -1.61 -1.56
CA HIS A 42 -18.67 -0.78 -0.61
C HIS A 42 -18.96 0.72 -0.75
N ASP A 43 -20.12 1.07 -1.32
CA ASP A 43 -20.64 2.43 -1.34
C ASP A 43 -21.17 2.88 0.05
N GLU A 44 -21.75 4.08 0.08
CA GLU A 44 -22.29 4.67 1.29
C GLU A 44 -23.54 3.93 1.83
N ASP A 45 -24.29 3.25 0.97
CA ASP A 45 -25.58 2.65 1.32
C ASP A 45 -25.45 1.18 1.76
N VAL A 46 -24.59 0.39 1.11
CA VAL A 46 -24.45 -1.06 1.32
C VAL A 46 -23.36 -1.40 2.34
N LYS A 47 -22.23 -0.65 2.35
CA LYS A 47 -21.13 -0.75 3.33
C LYS A 47 -20.74 -2.18 3.74
N LYS A 48 -20.69 -3.15 2.81
CA LYS A 48 -20.32 -4.53 3.15
C LYS A 48 -18.92 -4.57 3.76
N GLY A 49 -18.76 -5.40 4.79
CA GLY A 49 -17.49 -5.47 5.53
C GLY A 49 -17.14 -4.18 6.30
N ASN A 50 -18.12 -3.28 6.51
CA ASN A 50 -17.95 -2.01 7.21
C ASN A 50 -16.93 -1.06 6.55
N VAL A 51 -16.82 -1.13 5.22
CA VAL A 51 -15.96 -0.25 4.40
C VAL A 51 -16.85 0.64 3.55
N ASN A 52 -16.67 1.96 3.66
CA ASN A 52 -17.23 2.97 2.75
C ASN A 52 -16.07 3.57 1.93
N MET A 53 -15.95 3.16 0.66
CA MET A 53 -14.84 3.56 -0.20
C MET A 53 -14.91 5.04 -0.63
N ALA A 54 -16.11 5.58 -0.86
CA ALA A 54 -16.26 6.99 -1.22
C ALA A 54 -15.65 7.90 -0.15
N LYS A 55 -15.99 7.64 1.12
CA LYS A 55 -15.42 8.38 2.25
C LYS A 55 -13.91 8.19 2.41
N LEU A 56 -13.39 7.00 2.09
CA LEU A 56 -11.95 6.73 2.16
C LEU A 56 -11.17 7.52 1.10
N PHE A 57 -11.69 7.59 -0.12
CA PHE A 57 -11.00 8.27 -1.22
C PHE A 57 -11.07 9.80 -1.10
N ASP A 58 -12.13 10.35 -0.51
CA ASP A 58 -12.25 11.79 -0.22
C ASP A 58 -11.23 12.31 0.80
N ALA A 59 -10.67 11.43 1.64
CA ALA A 59 -9.66 11.81 2.63
C ALA A 59 -8.32 12.25 2.01
N GLY A 60 -8.11 12.02 0.71
CA GLY A 60 -6.89 12.35 -0.04
C GLY A 60 -5.71 11.41 0.24
N SER A 61 -5.51 11.02 1.50
CA SER A 61 -4.57 9.99 1.92
C SER A 61 -5.20 9.07 2.96
N PHE A 62 -5.00 7.76 2.83
CA PHE A 62 -5.63 6.77 3.70
C PHE A 62 -4.80 5.49 3.82
N ASP A 63 -5.11 4.66 4.83
CA ASP A 63 -4.53 3.32 4.94
C ASP A 63 -5.27 2.34 4.02
N GLY A 64 -4.73 2.15 2.82
CA GLY A 64 -5.20 1.23 1.79
C GLY A 64 -4.62 -0.18 1.89
N THR A 65 -3.88 -0.52 2.95
CA THR A 65 -3.15 -1.81 3.05
C THR A 65 -4.06 -3.01 2.80
N LEU A 66 -5.20 -3.07 3.49
CA LEU A 66 -6.15 -4.17 3.35
C LEU A 66 -6.78 -4.23 1.94
N MET A 67 -7.03 -3.07 1.32
CA MET A 67 -7.57 -3.00 -0.04
C MET A 67 -6.55 -3.49 -1.05
N PHE A 68 -5.31 -3.05 -0.91
CA PHE A 68 -4.18 -3.48 -1.73
C PHE A 68 -3.96 -4.99 -1.63
N GLU A 69 -3.92 -5.54 -0.42
CA GLU A 69 -3.77 -6.98 -0.17
C GLU A 69 -4.91 -7.79 -0.79
N ASN A 70 -6.16 -7.37 -0.59
CA ASN A 70 -7.30 -8.09 -1.13
C ASN A 70 -7.33 -8.06 -2.66
N LEU A 71 -6.91 -6.95 -3.27
CA LEU A 71 -6.85 -6.80 -4.72
C LEU A 71 -5.70 -7.62 -5.31
N ILE A 72 -4.48 -7.54 -4.75
CA ILE A 72 -3.31 -8.28 -5.25
C ILE A 72 -3.50 -9.79 -5.10
N THR A 73 -4.14 -10.24 -4.02
CA THR A 73 -4.43 -11.67 -3.77
C THR A 73 -5.73 -12.16 -4.44
N ALA A 74 -6.43 -11.30 -5.19
CA ALA A 74 -7.70 -11.63 -5.85
C ALA A 74 -8.79 -12.14 -4.88
N LYS A 75 -8.74 -11.70 -3.61
CA LYS A 75 -9.82 -11.92 -2.64
C LYS A 75 -10.99 -10.97 -2.90
N MET A 76 -10.68 -9.77 -3.40
CA MET A 76 -11.66 -8.78 -3.83
C MET A 76 -11.50 -8.42 -5.31
N PRO A 77 -12.60 -8.30 -6.06
CA PRO A 77 -13.99 -8.64 -5.67
C PRO A 77 -14.14 -10.12 -5.28
N PRO A 78 -15.25 -10.57 -4.67
CA PRO A 78 -15.45 -11.98 -4.38
C PRO A 78 -15.48 -12.84 -5.67
N LYS A 79 -15.17 -14.13 -5.57
CA LYS A 79 -15.10 -15.03 -6.74
C LYS A 79 -16.38 -15.10 -7.59
N ASN A 80 -17.53 -14.81 -7.00
CA ASN A 80 -18.83 -14.78 -7.68
C ASN A 80 -19.18 -13.39 -8.28
N LYS A 81 -18.22 -12.47 -8.31
CA LYS A 81 -18.31 -11.14 -8.91
C LYS A 81 -17.23 -10.97 -9.97
N ASN A 82 -17.43 -10.01 -10.87
CA ASN A 82 -16.51 -9.73 -11.96
C ASN A 82 -15.15 -9.27 -11.41
N GLN A 83 -14.11 -10.05 -11.66
CA GLN A 83 -12.75 -9.70 -11.32
C GLN A 83 -12.18 -8.69 -12.32
N PRO A 84 -11.36 -7.72 -11.87
CA PRO A 84 -10.58 -6.91 -12.79
C PRO A 84 -9.56 -7.78 -13.53
N SER A 85 -9.31 -7.47 -14.79
CA SER A 85 -8.23 -8.08 -15.58
C SER A 85 -6.86 -7.72 -14.99
N THR A 86 -5.80 -8.43 -15.41
CA THR A 86 -4.43 -8.14 -14.94
C THR A 86 -4.01 -6.69 -15.18
N LYS A 87 -4.43 -6.08 -16.30
CA LYS A 87 -4.09 -4.70 -16.64
C LYS A 87 -4.85 -3.71 -15.75
N GLU A 88 -6.13 -3.95 -15.51
CA GLU A 88 -6.97 -3.12 -14.65
C GLU A 88 -6.52 -3.19 -13.20
N LYS A 89 -6.26 -4.41 -12.72
CA LYS A 89 -5.69 -4.65 -11.39
C LYS A 89 -4.40 -3.86 -11.19
N ARG A 90 -3.51 -3.85 -12.18
CA ARG A 90 -2.26 -3.07 -12.12
C ARG A 90 -2.53 -1.58 -11.97
N ALA A 91 -3.42 -1.01 -12.79
CA ALA A 91 -3.78 0.41 -12.71
C ALA A 91 -4.35 0.79 -11.33
N MET A 92 -5.23 -0.05 -10.77
CA MET A 92 -5.80 0.13 -9.44
C MET A 92 -4.73 0.04 -8.33
N LEU A 93 -3.82 -0.94 -8.40
CA LEU A 93 -2.74 -1.09 -7.43
C LEU A 93 -1.74 0.08 -7.49
N ASP A 94 -1.40 0.53 -8.69
CA ASP A 94 -0.52 1.69 -8.89
C ASP A 94 -1.17 2.97 -8.34
N TRP A 95 -2.48 3.11 -8.44
CA TRP A 95 -3.23 4.22 -7.84
C TRP A 95 -3.24 4.13 -6.31
N LEU A 96 -3.50 2.95 -5.72
CA LEU A 96 -3.47 2.75 -4.27
C LEU A 96 -2.09 3.05 -3.69
N ALA A 97 -1.02 2.61 -4.35
CA ALA A 97 0.33 2.86 -3.91
C ALA A 97 0.67 4.36 -3.83
N LYS A 98 0.07 5.19 -4.71
CA LYS A 98 0.27 6.65 -4.72
C LYS A 98 -0.54 7.40 -3.66
N HIS A 99 -1.69 6.86 -3.24
CA HIS A 99 -2.60 7.50 -2.29
C HIS A 99 -2.50 6.91 -0.87
N GLN A 100 -1.68 5.87 -0.70
CA GLN A 100 -1.35 5.28 0.58
C GLN A 100 -0.77 6.33 1.52
N ALA A 101 -1.31 6.38 2.74
CA ALA A 101 -0.72 7.18 3.79
C ALA A 101 0.72 6.75 4.04
N ASP A 102 1.58 7.74 4.24
CA ASP A 102 3.01 7.54 4.47
C ASP A 102 3.19 6.76 5.77
N HIS A 103 3.23 5.43 5.66
CA HIS A 103 3.46 4.53 6.77
C HIS A 103 4.95 4.59 7.08
N LYS A 104 5.33 5.55 7.92
CA LYS A 104 6.59 5.43 8.64
C LYS A 104 6.46 4.15 9.46
N PRO A 105 7.25 3.11 9.20
CA PRO A 105 7.24 1.95 10.08
C PRO A 105 7.48 2.50 11.48
N ASP A 106 6.54 2.23 12.38
CA ASP A 106 6.81 2.44 13.80
C ASP A 106 8.15 1.78 14.06
N ARG A 107 9.05 2.50 14.75
CA ARG A 107 10.40 2.00 15.01
C ARG A 107 10.25 0.59 15.55
N TYR A 108 10.57 -0.41 14.73
CA TYR A 108 10.47 -1.81 15.13
C TYR A 108 11.43 -1.96 16.29
N ARG A 109 10.91 -1.89 17.51
CA ARG A 109 11.69 -2.15 18.70
C ARG A 109 11.85 -3.66 18.72
N ARG A 110 13.09 -4.12 18.83
CA ARG A 110 13.35 -5.53 19.10
C ARG A 110 12.62 -5.92 20.38
N ILE A 111 11.94 -7.06 20.30
CA ILE A 111 11.22 -7.64 21.43
C ILE A 111 12.27 -8.19 22.40
N SER A 112 12.12 -7.90 23.69
CA SER A 112 13.04 -8.47 24.68
C SER A 112 12.80 -9.97 24.83
N ARG A 113 13.80 -10.73 25.32
CA ARG A 113 13.64 -12.16 25.60
C ARG A 113 12.46 -12.47 26.53
N HIS A 114 12.20 -11.57 27.49
CA HIS A 114 11.09 -11.69 28.42
C HIS A 114 9.74 -11.50 27.71
N GLU A 115 9.63 -10.48 26.86
CA GLU A 115 8.42 -10.23 26.08
C GLU A 115 8.11 -11.40 25.14
N PHE A 116 9.12 -11.97 24.47
CA PHE A 116 8.95 -13.15 23.63
C PHE A 116 8.41 -14.35 24.42
N VAL A 117 9.03 -14.67 25.57
CA VAL A 117 8.59 -15.76 26.44
C VAL A 117 7.17 -15.52 26.97
N HIS A 118 6.84 -14.29 27.35
CA HIS A 118 5.49 -13.93 27.79
C HIS A 118 4.46 -14.09 26.69
N SER A 119 4.72 -13.64 25.46
CA SER A 119 3.81 -13.80 24.33
C SER A 119 3.57 -15.27 23.98
N LEU A 120 4.61 -16.12 24.03
CA LEU A 120 4.45 -17.56 23.81
C LEU A 120 3.60 -18.22 24.90
N ASN A 121 3.86 -17.90 26.16
CA ASN A 121 3.10 -18.45 27.28
C ASN A 121 1.63 -18.00 27.25
N ASP A 122 1.36 -16.75 26.86
CA ASP A 122 0.00 -16.22 26.73
C ASP A 122 -0.75 -16.91 25.58
N LEU A 123 -0.13 -16.99 24.39
CA LEU A 123 -0.75 -17.56 23.20
C LEU A 123 -0.99 -19.08 23.33
N LEU A 124 -0.01 -19.80 23.86
CA LEU A 124 -0.04 -21.27 23.93
C LEU A 124 -0.57 -21.79 25.26
N ARG A 125 -0.81 -20.91 26.24
CA ARG A 125 -1.20 -21.25 27.62
C ARG A 125 -0.25 -22.25 28.29
N ILE A 126 1.04 -22.13 27.99
CA ILE A 126 2.11 -22.94 28.58
C ILE A 126 2.88 -22.14 29.63
N LYS A 127 3.73 -22.85 30.38
CA LYS A 127 4.70 -22.24 31.30
C LYS A 127 6.10 -22.65 30.87
N LEU A 128 6.63 -21.91 29.91
CA LEU A 128 7.96 -22.06 29.39
C LEU A 128 8.86 -20.96 29.96
N ASP A 129 10.07 -21.33 30.38
CA ASP A 129 11.13 -20.39 30.72
C ASP A 129 12.31 -20.63 29.79
N LEU A 130 12.45 -19.77 28.77
CA LEU A 130 13.59 -19.74 27.86
C LEU A 130 14.50 -18.54 28.12
N THR A 131 14.32 -17.85 29.24
CA THR A 131 15.06 -16.59 29.47
C THR A 131 16.57 -16.83 29.54
N GLY A 132 17.02 -18.01 29.96
CA GLY A 132 18.43 -18.44 29.96
C GLY A 132 18.95 -19.01 28.62
N GLU A 133 18.05 -19.43 27.73
CA GLU A 133 18.40 -20.07 26.44
C GLU A 133 18.42 -19.06 25.27
N ILE A 134 17.71 -17.94 25.42
CA ILE A 134 17.64 -16.88 24.42
C ILE A 134 18.64 -15.77 24.79
N PRO A 135 19.53 -15.34 23.88
CA PRO A 135 20.47 -14.25 24.12
C PRO A 135 19.81 -12.94 24.55
N ASP A 136 20.57 -12.07 25.24
CA ASP A 136 20.07 -10.73 25.54
C ASP A 136 19.94 -9.90 24.28
N ASP A 137 18.86 -9.14 24.21
CA ASP A 137 18.71 -8.08 23.22
C ASP A 137 19.61 -6.88 23.56
N ARG A 138 20.10 -6.80 24.80
CA ARG A 138 21.07 -5.78 25.22
C ARG A 138 22.48 -6.35 25.39
N GLY A 139 23.19 -6.37 24.27
CA GLY A 139 24.64 -6.42 24.25
C GLY A 139 25.22 -7.83 24.15
N THR A 140 25.40 -8.30 22.92
CA THR A 140 26.67 -8.86 22.47
C THR A 140 26.82 -8.53 20.98
N PHE A 141 28.03 -8.11 20.59
CA PHE A 141 28.43 -7.75 19.23
C PHE A 141 28.51 -8.96 18.29
N ASP A 142 27.61 -9.93 18.41
CA ASP A 142 27.70 -11.22 17.70
C ASP A 142 26.77 -11.33 16.49
N PHE A 143 25.76 -10.45 16.39
CA PHE A 143 24.86 -10.39 15.24
C PHE A 143 24.86 -9.01 14.59
N ASP A 144 25.62 -8.90 13.50
CA ASP A 144 25.59 -7.79 12.56
C ASP A 144 24.16 -7.67 12.01
N SER A 145 23.44 -6.67 12.47
CA SER A 145 22.08 -6.39 12.03
C SER A 145 21.85 -4.90 11.82
N ASP A 146 22.92 -4.26 11.33
CA ASP A 146 22.88 -2.97 10.69
C ASP A 146 22.45 -3.20 9.23
N ARG A 147 21.15 -3.19 9.00
CA ARG A 147 20.64 -2.98 7.64
C ARG A 147 20.78 -1.48 7.38
N SER A 148 21.89 -1.11 6.74
CA SER A 148 22.12 0.22 6.13
C SER A 148 21.05 0.57 5.11
#